data_AF-A0A136MBC0-F1
#
_entry.id   AF-A0A136MBC0-F1
#
_cell.length_a   1.000
_cell.length_b   1.000
_cell.length_c   1.000
_cell.angle_alpha   90.00
_cell.angle_beta   90.00
_cell.angle_gamma   90.00
#
_symmetry.space_group_name_H-M   'P 1'
#
loop_
_entity.id
_entity.type
_entity.pdbx_description
1 polymer ?
#
loop_
_entity_poly.entity_id
_entity_poly.type
_entity_poly.pdbx_seq_one_letter_code
_entity_poly.pdbx_strand_id
1 'polypeptide(L)'
;MANRGNFSGRIGFILAAAGSAVGLGNIWRFPYLAGENGGAIFLLVYLGCIFFLCYPVMVGEIAIGRAANSDAYGSYNKLGGKKWGYLGLFGIIAGILILSFYNVVAGWAFGYFLHISFGNLLNQQDFGGFFGAFVNDILDVSSAHGLANSNLIFSLFFMVFTAIIVSQGIQKGIEASNKIMMPSLYLILLGIIVYSLTLPNAFSGVKFYLVPDFSELKIQTVVDGLKQAFFSLSLGMGALITYGSYLSKKENITSSAAVISIADTSVAFFSGLMVFPLVHFLAFKLNINPTEIGTSGPPLIFVVLPQIFHEMGPILGRIIGGSFFPAGVFCCPYINHFIVGGARCLSGRSKEI
;
A
#
# COMPACT_ATOMS: atom_id res chain seq x y z
N MET A 1 -6.69 -25.13 24.81
CA MET A 1 -5.98 -24.10 24.03
C MET A 1 -6.55 -24.20 22.64
N ALA A 2 -7.09 -23.11 22.10
CA ALA A 2 -7.32 -23.08 20.65
C ALA A 2 -5.96 -23.29 19.97
N ASN A 3 -5.94 -23.66 18.69
CA ASN A 3 -4.70 -23.83 17.97
C ASN A 3 -4.44 -22.49 17.24
N ARG A 4 -3.52 -21.63 17.73
CA ARG A 4 -3.10 -20.41 17.01
C ARG A 4 -2.60 -20.86 15.64
N GLY A 5 -3.43 -20.75 14.60
CA GLY A 5 -3.06 -21.21 13.27
C GLY A 5 -1.72 -20.60 12.86
N ASN A 6 -0.80 -21.42 12.35
CA ASN A 6 0.50 -20.95 11.86
C ASN A 6 0.41 -20.64 10.36
N PHE A 7 1.37 -19.88 9.85
CA PHE A 7 1.59 -19.82 8.41
C PHE A 7 1.90 -21.21 7.87
N SER A 8 1.49 -21.52 6.63
CA SER A 8 1.76 -22.83 6.02
C SER A 8 3.25 -23.12 5.87
N GLY A 9 4.07 -22.06 5.84
CA GLY A 9 5.52 -22.10 5.82
C GLY A 9 6.09 -20.71 5.53
N ARG A 10 7.39 -20.67 5.24
CA ARG A 10 8.13 -19.43 4.93
C ARG A 10 7.49 -18.56 3.87
N ILE A 11 7.07 -19.17 2.75
CA ILE A 11 6.51 -18.44 1.60
C ILE A 11 5.19 -17.77 2.00
N GLY A 12 4.34 -18.46 2.77
CA GLY A 12 3.09 -17.90 3.26
C GLY A 12 3.30 -16.68 4.16
N PHE A 13 4.28 -16.76 5.07
CA PHE A 13 4.69 -15.62 5.89
C PHE A 13 5.22 -14.46 5.06
N ILE A 14 6.14 -14.72 4.12
CA ILE A 14 6.73 -13.69 3.25
C ILE A 14 5.65 -12.99 2.44
N LEU A 15 4.74 -13.74 1.82
CA LEU A 15 3.67 -13.16 1.00
C LEU A 15 2.70 -12.32 1.84
N ALA A 16 2.36 -12.78 3.05
CA ALA A 16 1.51 -12.01 3.96
C ALA A 16 2.19 -10.74 4.47
N ALA A 17 3.45 -10.82 4.88
CA ALA A 17 4.23 -9.68 5.36
C ALA A 17 4.52 -8.69 4.22
N ALA A 18 4.88 -9.18 3.04
CA ALA A 18 5.07 -8.35 1.85
C ALA A 18 3.75 -7.70 1.40
N GLY A 19 2.63 -8.42 1.42
CA GLY A 19 1.31 -7.82 1.15
C GLY A 19 0.90 -6.78 2.17
N SER A 20 1.34 -6.87 3.42
CA SER A 20 1.12 -5.82 4.42
C SER A 20 2.03 -4.61 4.28
N ALA A 21 3.23 -4.78 3.69
CA ALA A 21 4.15 -3.67 3.42
C ALA A 21 3.79 -2.97 2.11
N VAL A 22 3.49 -3.73 1.07
CA VAL A 22 3.06 -3.24 -0.24
C VAL A 22 1.67 -2.64 -0.14
N GLY A 23 1.59 -1.31 -0.11
CA GLY A 23 0.34 -0.57 -0.05
C GLY A 23 0.19 0.46 -1.16
N LEU A 24 -0.91 1.21 -1.09
CA LEU A 24 -1.16 2.38 -1.93
C LEU A 24 -0.06 3.45 -1.75
N GLY A 25 0.61 3.45 -0.59
CA GLY A 25 1.80 4.28 -0.35
C GLY A 25 2.94 4.03 -1.34
N ASN A 26 3.14 2.80 -1.79
CA ASN A 26 4.16 2.48 -2.81
C ASN A 26 3.73 2.99 -4.19
N ILE A 27 2.42 3.02 -4.45
CA ILE A 27 1.86 3.29 -5.77
C ILE A 27 1.67 4.79 -6.03
N TRP A 28 1.19 5.57 -5.05
CA TRP A 28 1.02 7.02 -5.22
C TRP A 28 2.02 7.86 -4.45
N ARG A 29 2.40 7.45 -3.23
CA ARG A 29 3.12 8.35 -2.32
C ARG A 29 4.60 8.34 -2.66
N PHE A 30 5.13 7.16 -2.97
CA PHE A 30 6.51 7.03 -3.40
C PHE A 30 6.78 7.84 -4.70
N PRO A 31 6.01 7.69 -5.80
CA PRO A 31 6.26 8.49 -6.99
C PRO A 31 6.08 9.99 -6.76
N TYR A 32 5.11 10.40 -5.94
CA TYR A 32 4.97 11.80 -5.53
C TYR A 32 6.24 12.32 -4.83
N LEU A 33 6.68 11.65 -3.78
CA LEU A 33 7.86 12.07 -3.02
C LEU A 33 9.14 12.03 -3.86
N ALA A 34 9.26 11.05 -4.76
CA ALA A 34 10.33 11.00 -5.73
C ALA A 34 10.26 12.20 -6.69
N GLY A 35 9.08 12.63 -7.12
CA GLY A 35 8.90 13.81 -7.97
C GLY A 35 9.37 15.10 -7.28
N GLU A 36 8.97 15.28 -6.02
CA GLU A 36 9.31 16.48 -5.23
C GLU A 36 10.77 16.52 -4.77
N ASN A 37 11.46 15.37 -4.73
CA ASN A 37 12.80 15.24 -4.14
C ASN A 37 13.86 14.77 -5.15
N GLY A 38 13.74 15.16 -6.41
CA GLY A 38 14.80 14.94 -7.41
C GLY A 38 14.94 13.50 -7.90
N GLY A 39 13.83 12.78 -7.99
CA GLY A 39 13.69 11.47 -8.63
C GLY A 39 14.68 10.44 -8.10
N ALA A 40 15.76 10.24 -8.85
CA ALA A 40 16.80 9.27 -8.57
C ALA A 40 17.52 9.51 -7.24
N ILE A 41 17.74 10.76 -6.81
CA ILE A 41 18.36 11.04 -5.51
C ILE A 41 17.47 10.54 -4.37
N PHE A 42 16.18 10.85 -4.41
CA PHE A 42 15.22 10.33 -3.45
C PHE A 42 15.20 8.80 -3.43
N LEU A 43 15.18 8.15 -4.60
CA LEU A 43 15.25 6.69 -4.70
C LEU A 43 16.50 6.13 -4.00
N LEU A 44 17.68 6.69 -4.26
CA LEU A 44 18.93 6.24 -3.62
C LEU A 44 18.89 6.40 -2.10
N VAL A 45 18.38 7.54 -1.61
CA VAL A 45 18.26 7.78 -0.16
C VAL A 45 17.25 6.80 0.46
N TYR A 46 16.09 6.61 -0.16
CA TYR A 46 15.07 5.65 0.27
C TYR A 46 15.64 4.22 0.35
N LEU A 47 16.38 3.77 -0.67
CA LEU A 47 17.05 2.47 -0.68
C LEU A 47 18.10 2.35 0.44
N GLY A 48 18.88 3.41 0.66
CA GLY A 48 19.83 3.48 1.77
C GLY A 48 19.15 3.38 3.13
N CYS A 49 18.06 4.12 3.36
CA CYS A 49 17.26 4.03 4.58
C CYS A 49 16.71 2.62 4.80
N ILE A 50 16.21 1.97 3.74
CA ILE A 50 15.72 0.60 3.84
C ILE A 50 16.83 -0.35 4.27
N PHE A 51 17.98 -0.30 3.59
CA PHE A 51 19.07 -1.23 3.84
C PHE A 51 19.71 -1.03 5.22
N PHE A 52 20.05 0.21 5.57
CA PHE A 52 20.82 0.50 6.79
C PHE A 52 19.96 0.59 8.05
N LEU A 53 18.68 0.97 7.94
CA LEU A 53 17.84 1.27 9.10
C LEU A 53 16.63 0.33 9.18
N CYS A 54 15.84 0.26 8.11
CA CYS A 54 14.57 -0.47 8.17
C CYS A 54 14.75 -1.99 8.20
N TYR A 55 15.71 -2.53 7.43
CA TYR A 55 15.97 -3.97 7.39
C TYR A 55 16.40 -4.53 8.76
N PRO A 56 17.38 -3.94 9.49
CA PRO A 56 17.69 -4.37 10.86
C PRO A 56 16.49 -4.27 11.82
N VAL A 57 15.71 -3.18 11.73
CA VAL A 57 14.51 -2.98 12.57
C VAL A 57 13.47 -4.06 12.28
N MET A 58 13.22 -4.38 11.01
CA MET A 58 12.31 -5.44 10.60
C MET A 58 12.71 -6.80 11.17
N VAL A 59 14.00 -7.15 11.07
CA VAL A 59 14.53 -8.37 11.67
C VAL A 59 14.27 -8.40 13.18
N GLY A 60 14.49 -7.26 13.86
CA GLY A 60 14.20 -7.08 15.27
C GLY A 60 12.73 -7.31 15.62
N GLU A 61 11.80 -6.67 14.89
CA GLU A 61 10.35 -6.81 15.13
C GLU A 61 9.89 -8.27 14.96
N ILE A 62 10.30 -8.93 13.88
CA ILE A 62 9.96 -10.34 13.63
C ILE A 62 10.54 -11.23 14.74
N ALA A 63 11.77 -10.96 15.18
CA ALA A 63 12.42 -11.72 16.24
C ALA A 63 11.73 -11.56 17.59
N ILE A 64 11.35 -10.33 17.98
CA ILE A 64 10.59 -10.02 19.20
C ILE A 64 9.26 -10.79 19.20
N GLY A 65 8.52 -10.71 18.09
CA GLY A 65 7.24 -11.40 17.93
C GLY A 65 7.36 -12.91 18.06
N ARG A 66 8.35 -13.49 17.36
CA ARG A 66 8.60 -14.94 17.38
C ARG A 66 9.05 -15.43 18.75
N ALA A 67 9.88 -14.66 19.45
CA ALA A 67 10.40 -15.03 20.77
C ALA A 67 9.28 -15.04 21.83
N ALA A 68 8.40 -14.04 21.82
CA ALA A 68 7.35 -13.92 22.82
C ALA A 68 6.08 -14.74 22.50
N ASN A 69 5.92 -15.17 21.25
CA ASN A 69 4.72 -15.81 20.71
C ASN A 69 3.47 -15.06 21.20
N SER A 70 3.34 -13.79 20.83
CA SER A 70 2.21 -12.93 21.19
C SER A 70 2.08 -11.79 20.19
N ASP A 71 0.96 -11.07 20.23
CA ASP A 71 0.80 -9.76 19.60
C ASP A 71 1.82 -8.72 20.11
N ALA A 72 1.79 -7.50 19.55
CA ALA A 72 2.71 -6.42 19.90
C ALA A 72 2.70 -6.07 21.40
N TYR A 73 1.53 -5.87 22.02
CA TYR A 73 1.44 -5.56 23.46
C TYR A 73 1.99 -6.70 24.31
N GLY A 74 1.52 -7.93 24.04
CA GLY A 74 1.94 -9.11 24.76
C GLY A 74 3.44 -9.39 24.61
N SER A 75 4.01 -9.13 23.44
CA SER A 75 5.43 -9.37 23.17
C SER A 75 6.33 -8.46 23.96
N TYR A 76 6.08 -7.14 23.91
CA TYR A 76 6.84 -6.19 24.71
C TYR A 76 6.61 -6.39 26.21
N ASN A 77 5.38 -6.72 26.64
CA ASN A 77 5.09 -7.00 28.04
C ASN A 77 5.82 -8.24 28.57
N LYS A 78 5.87 -9.34 27.79
CA LYS A 78 6.55 -10.58 28.20
C LYS A 78 8.07 -10.44 28.23
N LEU A 79 8.66 -9.72 27.27
CA LEU A 79 10.12 -9.62 27.14
C LEU A 79 10.73 -8.45 27.91
N GLY A 80 10.03 -7.32 28.00
CA GLY A 80 10.51 -6.10 28.66
C GLY A 80 9.76 -5.74 29.95
N GLY A 81 8.61 -6.37 30.22
CA GLY A 81 7.75 -6.04 31.36
C GLY A 81 6.67 -5.00 31.04
N LYS A 82 5.80 -4.72 32.03
CA LYS A 82 4.56 -3.94 31.86
C LYS A 82 4.74 -2.56 31.26
N LYS A 83 5.83 -1.85 31.60
CA LYS A 83 6.12 -0.52 31.04
C LYS A 83 6.34 -0.55 29.53
N TRP A 84 7.01 -1.59 29.03
CA TRP A 84 7.24 -1.79 27.60
C TRP A 84 5.99 -2.28 26.88
N GLY A 85 5.09 -2.97 27.57
CA GLY A 85 3.76 -3.30 27.03
C GLY A 85 3.05 -2.08 26.46
N TYR A 86 3.10 -0.92 27.13
CA TYR A 86 2.48 0.32 26.62
C TYR A 86 3.04 0.80 25.28
N LEU A 87 4.31 0.50 24.96
CA LEU A 87 4.86 0.77 23.64
C LEU A 87 4.19 -0.08 22.55
N GLY A 88 3.93 -1.36 22.85
CA GLY A 88 3.15 -2.23 21.98
C GLY A 88 1.69 -1.79 21.83
N LEU A 89 1.09 -1.28 22.90
CA LEU A 89 -0.25 -0.69 22.86
C LEU A 89 -0.30 0.55 21.96
N PHE A 90 0.71 1.42 22.05
CA PHE A 90 0.81 2.58 21.17
C PHE A 90 0.84 2.17 19.69
N GLY A 91 1.60 1.13 19.36
CA GLY A 91 1.58 0.54 18.02
C GLY A 91 0.17 0.10 17.60
N ILE A 92 -0.57 -0.60 18.47
CA ILE A 92 -1.95 -1.05 18.21
C ILE A 92 -2.89 0.12 17.94
N ILE A 93 -2.80 1.18 18.75
CA ILE A 93 -3.58 2.41 18.56
C ILE A 93 -3.22 3.07 17.22
N ALA A 94 -1.93 3.16 16.89
CA ALA A 94 -1.49 3.70 15.60
C ALA A 94 -2.07 2.91 14.42
N GLY A 95 -2.10 1.58 14.50
CA GLY A 95 -2.76 0.74 13.49
C GLY A 95 -4.26 1.06 13.34
N ILE A 96 -4.99 1.20 14.46
CA ILE A 96 -6.41 1.59 14.46
C ILE A 96 -6.62 2.95 13.78
N LEU A 97 -5.78 3.93 14.10
CA LEU A 97 -5.85 5.25 13.48
C LEU A 97 -5.55 5.18 11.98
N ILE A 98 -4.59 4.37 11.56
CA ILE A 98 -4.27 4.19 10.13
C ILE A 98 -5.46 3.58 9.40
N LEU A 99 -6.10 2.55 9.98
CA LEU A 99 -7.27 1.92 9.37
C LEU A 99 -8.39 2.92 9.09
N SER A 100 -8.59 3.92 9.95
CA SER A 100 -9.69 4.89 9.79
C SER A 100 -9.65 5.61 8.44
N PHE A 101 -8.49 6.11 8.01
CA PHE A 101 -8.35 6.79 6.71
C PHE A 101 -8.15 5.77 5.58
N TYR A 102 -7.45 4.67 5.84
CA TYR A 102 -7.16 3.67 4.81
C TYR A 102 -8.43 3.01 4.28
N ASN A 103 -9.40 2.78 5.16
CA ASN A 103 -10.72 2.25 4.78
C ASN A 103 -11.44 3.18 3.79
N VAL A 104 -11.36 4.49 3.99
CA VAL A 104 -11.97 5.49 3.11
C VAL A 104 -11.31 5.45 1.73
N VAL A 105 -9.97 5.44 1.67
CA VAL A 105 -9.30 5.44 0.37
C VAL A 105 -9.44 4.12 -0.38
N ALA A 106 -9.50 3.00 0.34
CA ALA A 106 -9.84 1.71 -0.25
C ALA A 106 -11.27 1.72 -0.83
N GLY A 107 -12.21 2.38 -0.14
CA GLY A 107 -13.55 2.66 -0.66
C GLY A 107 -13.52 3.47 -1.96
N TRP A 108 -12.70 4.52 -2.03
CA TRP A 108 -12.57 5.31 -3.26
C TRP A 108 -12.09 4.47 -4.43
N ALA A 109 -11.05 3.68 -4.22
CA ALA A 109 -10.49 2.86 -5.27
C ALA A 109 -11.44 1.72 -5.69
N PHE A 110 -12.26 1.18 -4.79
CA PHE A 110 -13.35 0.27 -5.18
C PHE A 110 -14.44 0.98 -6.01
N GLY A 111 -14.83 2.20 -5.64
CA GLY A 111 -15.78 2.98 -6.44
C GLY A 111 -15.22 3.33 -7.83
N TYR A 112 -13.95 3.72 -7.92
CA TYR A 112 -13.26 3.96 -9.19
C TYR A 112 -13.20 2.71 -10.07
N PHE A 113 -12.96 1.54 -9.48
CA PHE A 113 -13.07 0.27 -10.21
C PHE A 113 -14.44 0.14 -10.90
N LEU A 114 -15.53 0.39 -10.19
CA LEU A 114 -16.88 0.29 -10.74
C LEU A 114 -17.13 1.36 -11.82
N HIS A 115 -16.74 2.61 -11.56
CA HIS A 115 -16.94 3.72 -12.47
C HIS A 115 -16.12 3.62 -13.77
N ILE A 116 -14.95 3.00 -13.73
CA ILE A 116 -14.12 2.73 -14.92
C ILE A 116 -14.63 1.50 -15.67
N SER A 117 -14.93 0.41 -14.96
CA SER A 117 -15.25 -0.88 -15.58
C SER A 117 -16.66 -0.93 -16.14
N PHE A 118 -17.62 -0.35 -15.41
CA PHE A 118 -19.05 -0.43 -15.72
C PHE A 118 -19.70 0.94 -15.92
N GLY A 119 -19.02 2.01 -15.50
CA GLY A 119 -19.51 3.37 -15.60
C GLY A 119 -18.96 4.16 -16.80
N ASN A 120 -19.15 5.47 -16.72
CA ASN A 120 -18.77 6.43 -17.76
C ASN A 120 -17.61 7.33 -17.34
N LEU A 121 -16.80 6.96 -16.33
CA LEU A 121 -15.70 7.82 -15.87
C LEU A 121 -14.71 8.13 -16.98
N LEU A 122 -14.36 7.14 -17.80
CA LEU A 122 -13.46 7.36 -18.95
C LEU A 122 -14.08 8.21 -20.07
N ASN A 123 -15.35 8.62 -19.98
CA ASN A 123 -15.96 9.55 -20.93
C ASN A 123 -16.05 10.98 -20.37
N GLN A 124 -15.65 11.18 -19.10
CA GLN A 124 -15.65 12.49 -18.47
C GLN A 124 -14.55 13.38 -19.06
N GLN A 125 -14.86 14.67 -19.17
CA GLN A 125 -13.90 15.68 -19.63
C GLN A 125 -13.12 16.30 -18.46
N ASP A 126 -13.73 16.33 -17.27
CA ASP A 126 -13.12 16.86 -16.04
C ASP A 126 -12.97 15.76 -14.98
N PHE A 127 -11.82 15.08 -15.01
CA PHE A 127 -11.46 14.06 -14.03
C PHE A 127 -11.22 14.64 -12.63
N GLY A 128 -10.71 15.87 -12.54
CA GLY A 128 -10.43 16.55 -11.28
C GLY A 128 -11.72 16.92 -10.55
N GLY A 129 -12.68 17.51 -11.27
CA GLY A 129 -14.03 17.79 -10.78
C GLY A 129 -14.77 16.52 -10.39
N PHE A 130 -14.67 15.44 -11.18
CA PHE A 130 -15.23 14.14 -10.80
C PHE A 130 -14.62 13.63 -9.48
N PHE A 131 -13.30 13.63 -9.33
CA PHE A 131 -12.65 13.19 -8.09
C PHE A 131 -13.06 14.04 -6.88
N GLY A 132 -13.09 15.37 -7.04
CA GLY A 132 -13.51 16.28 -5.99
C GLY A 132 -14.96 16.06 -5.57
N ALA A 133 -15.88 15.91 -6.52
CA ALA A 133 -17.27 15.59 -6.24
C ALA A 133 -17.39 14.22 -5.56
N PHE A 134 -16.71 13.21 -6.11
CA PHE A 134 -16.73 11.85 -5.62
C PHE A 134 -16.24 11.76 -4.17
N VAL A 135 -15.09 12.36 -3.82
CA VAL A 135 -14.54 12.29 -2.46
C VAL A 135 -15.40 13.04 -1.43
N ASN A 136 -15.96 14.19 -1.82
CA ASN A 136 -16.82 14.98 -0.93
C ASN A 136 -18.22 14.37 -0.76
N ASP A 137 -18.61 13.48 -1.67
CA ASP A 137 -19.87 12.77 -1.60
C ASP A 137 -19.80 11.57 -0.64
N ILE A 138 -20.00 11.86 0.64
CA ILE A 138 -19.97 10.85 1.71
C ILE A 138 -21.27 10.02 1.72
N LEU A 139 -22.43 10.66 1.52
CA LEU A 139 -23.76 10.09 1.73
C LEU A 139 -24.79 10.74 0.79
N ASP A 140 -24.66 10.54 -0.52
CA ASP A 140 -25.74 10.97 -1.42
C ASP A 140 -26.96 10.05 -1.30
N VAL A 141 -27.88 10.45 -0.43
CA VAL A 141 -29.24 9.88 -0.36
C VAL A 141 -30.16 10.57 -1.38
N SER A 142 -29.70 11.64 -2.04
CA SER A 142 -30.55 12.62 -2.73
C SER A 142 -30.40 12.63 -4.25
N SER A 143 -29.27 12.17 -4.81
CA SER A 143 -29.07 12.13 -6.26
C SER A 143 -29.74 10.94 -6.93
N ALA A 144 -30.05 11.11 -8.22
CA ALA A 144 -30.68 10.12 -9.10
C ALA A 144 -29.90 8.78 -9.22
N HIS A 145 -28.68 8.71 -8.66
CA HIS A 145 -27.79 7.56 -8.67
C HIS A 145 -27.86 6.71 -7.38
N GLY A 146 -28.58 7.19 -6.35
CA GLY A 146 -28.93 6.46 -5.13
C GLY A 146 -27.75 6.02 -4.25
N LEU A 147 -28.08 5.30 -3.17
CA LEU A 147 -27.14 4.73 -2.19
C LEU A 147 -25.97 3.95 -2.87
N ALA A 148 -26.19 3.39 -4.06
CA ALA A 148 -25.24 2.53 -4.76
C ALA A 148 -23.91 3.20 -5.20
N ASN A 149 -23.80 4.52 -5.20
CA ASN A 149 -22.57 5.25 -5.55
C ASN A 149 -21.93 6.01 -4.38
N SER A 150 -22.41 5.81 -3.15
CA SER A 150 -21.89 6.49 -1.97
C SER A 150 -20.53 5.92 -1.54
N ASN A 151 -19.57 6.82 -1.25
CA ASN A 151 -18.28 6.46 -0.66
C ASN A 151 -18.42 5.70 0.66
N LEU A 152 -19.44 6.02 1.47
CA LEU A 152 -19.68 5.29 2.71
C LEU A 152 -19.96 3.82 2.43
N ILE A 153 -20.76 3.50 1.40
CA ILE A 153 -21.07 2.12 1.06
C ILE A 153 -19.85 1.38 0.54
N PHE A 154 -19.04 1.99 -0.31
CA PHE A 154 -17.80 1.36 -0.76
C PHE A 154 -16.83 1.13 0.40
N SER A 155 -16.75 2.07 1.33
CA SER A 155 -15.93 1.95 2.55
C SER A 155 -16.46 0.87 3.50
N LEU A 156 -17.79 0.76 3.67
CA LEU A 156 -18.42 -0.28 4.48
C LEU A 156 -18.24 -1.66 3.84
N PHE A 157 -18.42 -1.76 2.52
CA PHE A 157 -18.20 -2.97 1.77
C PHE A 157 -16.75 -3.45 1.92
N PHE A 158 -15.78 -2.56 1.76
CA PHE A 158 -14.37 -2.90 1.96
C PHE A 158 -14.07 -3.36 3.39
N MET A 159 -14.66 -2.71 4.39
CA MET A 159 -14.52 -3.10 5.80
C MET A 159 -15.10 -4.50 6.07
N VAL A 160 -16.31 -4.78 5.56
CA VAL A 160 -16.96 -6.10 5.68
C VAL A 160 -16.15 -7.17 4.95
N PHE A 161 -15.73 -6.90 3.72
CA PHE A 161 -14.89 -7.80 2.94
C PHE A 161 -13.58 -8.13 3.68
N THR A 162 -12.94 -7.10 4.24
CA THR A 162 -11.72 -7.30 5.02
C THR A 162 -11.99 -8.10 6.30
N ALA A 163 -13.09 -7.82 7.01
CA ALA A 163 -13.49 -8.58 8.19
C ALA A 163 -13.72 -10.06 7.87
N ILE A 164 -14.31 -10.37 6.70
CA ILE A 164 -14.47 -11.74 6.21
C ILE A 164 -13.11 -12.42 6.02
N ILE A 165 -12.16 -11.79 5.29
CA ILE A 165 -10.81 -12.35 5.10
C ILE A 165 -10.12 -12.60 6.44
N VAL A 166 -10.14 -11.62 7.35
CA VAL A 166 -9.47 -11.73 8.66
C VAL A 166 -10.15 -12.78 9.54
N SER A 167 -11.48 -12.94 9.46
CA SER A 167 -12.21 -13.96 10.21
C SER A 167 -11.87 -15.40 9.80
N GLN A 168 -11.41 -15.61 8.55
CA GLN A 168 -10.94 -16.91 8.06
C GLN A 168 -9.54 -17.28 8.59
N GLY A 169 -8.89 -16.36 9.32
CA GLY A 169 -7.59 -16.57 9.95
C GLY A 169 -6.42 -16.42 8.98
N ILE A 170 -5.23 -16.76 9.47
CA ILE A 170 -3.96 -16.46 8.80
C ILE A 170 -3.77 -17.27 7.52
N GLN A 171 -3.94 -18.60 7.59
CA GLN A 171 -3.63 -19.47 6.47
C GLN A 171 -4.71 -19.45 5.38
N LYS A 172 -6.00 -19.55 5.76
CA LYS A 172 -7.12 -19.64 4.80
C LYS A 172 -7.60 -18.27 4.32
N GLY A 173 -7.45 -17.23 5.12
CA GLY A 173 -7.75 -15.85 4.73
C GLY A 173 -6.52 -15.16 4.16
N ILE A 174 -5.66 -14.66 5.05
CA ILE A 174 -4.58 -13.70 4.72
C ILE A 174 -3.58 -14.27 3.71
N GLU A 175 -3.05 -15.46 3.97
CA GLU A 175 -2.06 -16.10 3.12
C GLU A 175 -2.66 -16.45 1.75
N ALA A 176 -3.88 -17.00 1.73
CA ALA A 176 -4.56 -17.42 0.50
C ALA A 176 -4.87 -16.21 -0.41
N SER A 177 -5.36 -15.11 0.16
CA SER A 177 -5.62 -13.87 -0.58
C SER A 177 -4.33 -13.29 -1.18
N ASN A 178 -3.25 -13.23 -0.41
CA ASN A 178 -1.97 -12.69 -0.88
C ASN A 178 -1.31 -13.51 -1.99
N LYS A 179 -1.53 -14.83 -2.03
CA LYS A 179 -1.04 -15.69 -3.12
C LYS A 179 -1.60 -15.29 -4.49
N ILE A 180 -2.76 -14.64 -4.54
CA ILE A 180 -3.39 -14.18 -5.77
C ILE A 180 -3.10 -12.70 -6.00
N MET A 181 -3.29 -11.88 -4.96
CA MET A 181 -3.24 -10.41 -5.08
C MET A 181 -1.85 -9.89 -5.39
N MET A 182 -0.82 -10.38 -4.71
CA MET A 182 0.55 -9.90 -4.91
C MET A 182 1.01 -10.16 -6.35
N PRO A 183 0.94 -11.40 -6.89
CA PRO A 183 1.28 -11.63 -8.30
C PRO A 183 0.43 -10.78 -9.27
N SER A 184 -0.87 -10.63 -9.01
CA SER A 184 -1.76 -9.83 -9.86
C SER A 184 -1.31 -8.36 -9.94
N LEU A 185 -0.93 -7.78 -8.79
CA LEU A 185 -0.40 -6.42 -8.73
C LEU A 185 0.89 -6.27 -9.55
N TYR A 186 1.84 -7.20 -9.42
CA TYR A 186 3.07 -7.18 -10.22
C TYR A 186 2.79 -7.27 -11.72
N LEU A 187 1.89 -8.16 -12.13
CA LEU A 187 1.55 -8.33 -13.55
C LEU A 187 0.93 -7.06 -14.14
N ILE A 188 0.02 -6.42 -13.40
CA ILE A 188 -0.62 -5.18 -13.85
C ILE A 188 0.40 -4.03 -13.90
N LEU A 189 1.22 -3.86 -12.86
CA LEU A 189 2.28 -2.84 -12.85
C LEU A 189 3.23 -3.02 -14.04
N LEU A 190 3.73 -4.23 -14.27
CA LEU A 190 4.60 -4.52 -15.41
C LEU A 190 3.92 -4.25 -16.75
N GLY A 191 2.64 -4.62 -16.90
CA GLY A 191 1.86 -4.33 -18.10
C GLY A 191 1.74 -2.84 -18.38
N ILE A 192 1.42 -2.04 -17.35
CA ILE A 192 1.32 -0.58 -17.49
C ILE A 192 2.69 0.05 -17.73
N ILE A 193 3.77 -0.45 -17.13
CA ILE A 193 5.14 0.02 -17.40
C ILE A 193 5.51 -0.24 -18.87
N VAL A 194 5.28 -1.45 -19.37
CA VAL A 194 5.56 -1.77 -20.78
C VAL A 194 4.78 -0.82 -21.69
N TYR A 195 3.50 -0.58 -21.41
CA TYR A 195 2.70 0.39 -22.16
C TYR A 195 3.26 1.82 -22.03
N SER A 196 3.56 2.29 -20.81
CA SER A 196 3.99 3.66 -20.57
C SER A 196 5.29 4.00 -21.28
N LEU A 197 6.20 3.03 -21.42
CA LEU A 197 7.46 3.18 -22.14
C LEU A 197 7.29 3.28 -23.66
N THR A 198 6.15 2.87 -24.22
CA THR A 198 5.85 3.03 -25.66
C THR A 198 5.32 4.41 -26.01
N LEU A 199 4.95 5.22 -25.03
CA LEU A 199 4.32 6.51 -25.25
C LEU A 199 5.33 7.58 -25.72
N PRO A 200 4.88 8.57 -26.51
CA PRO A 200 5.68 9.74 -26.85
C PRO A 200 6.22 10.43 -25.59
N ASN A 201 7.49 10.85 -25.64
CA ASN A 201 8.17 11.56 -24.55
C ASN A 201 8.33 10.76 -23.22
N ALA A 202 7.97 9.47 -23.19
CA ALA A 202 8.09 8.61 -22.00
C ALA A 202 9.50 8.57 -21.40
N PHE A 203 10.53 8.53 -22.26
CA PHE A 203 11.93 8.46 -21.84
C PHE A 203 12.43 9.71 -21.11
N SER A 204 11.78 10.88 -21.29
CA SER A 204 12.06 12.05 -20.46
C SER A 204 11.73 11.76 -19.00
N GLY A 205 10.63 11.05 -18.74
CA GLY A 205 10.24 10.63 -17.39
C GLY A 205 11.12 9.55 -16.81
N VAL A 206 11.56 8.58 -17.62
CA VAL A 206 12.56 7.60 -17.18
C VAL A 206 13.85 8.30 -16.78
N LYS A 207 14.30 9.28 -17.58
CA LYS A 207 15.51 10.05 -17.30
C LYS A 207 15.38 10.82 -15.99
N PHE A 208 14.27 11.53 -15.80
CA PHE A 208 13.98 12.22 -14.53
C PHE A 208 14.02 11.26 -13.34
N TYR A 209 13.45 10.06 -13.47
CA TYR A 209 13.36 9.12 -12.36
C TYR A 209 14.66 8.41 -12.03
N LEU A 210 15.51 8.12 -13.03
CA LEU A 210 16.68 7.25 -12.87
C LEU A 210 18.03 7.96 -12.98
N VAL A 211 18.10 9.18 -13.51
CA VAL A 211 19.35 9.92 -13.60
C VAL A 211 19.50 10.82 -12.36
N PRO A 212 20.53 10.61 -11.53
CA PRO A 212 20.73 11.37 -10.29
C PRO A 212 21.18 12.81 -10.58
N ASP A 213 20.48 13.76 -9.97
CA ASP A 213 20.91 15.15 -9.85
C ASP A 213 21.20 15.49 -8.39
N PHE A 214 22.49 15.50 -8.02
CA PHE A 214 22.93 15.72 -6.65
C PHE A 214 22.59 17.11 -6.08
N SER A 215 22.19 18.07 -6.92
CA SER A 215 21.68 19.36 -6.44
C SER A 215 20.37 19.21 -5.63
N GLU A 216 19.65 18.12 -5.84
CA GLU A 216 18.43 17.78 -5.11
C GLU A 216 18.67 17.05 -3.79
N LEU A 217 19.93 16.73 -3.43
CA LEU A 217 20.24 16.13 -2.14
C LEU A 217 20.14 17.17 -1.02
N LYS A 218 18.91 17.38 -0.52
CA LYS A 218 18.60 18.29 0.57
C LYS A 218 18.33 17.48 1.86
N ILE A 219 18.45 18.13 3.01
CA ILE A 219 18.08 17.51 4.31
C ILE A 219 16.63 17.01 4.26
N GLN A 220 15.75 17.79 3.63
CA GLN A 220 14.34 17.42 3.45
C GLN A 220 14.18 16.10 2.69
N THR A 221 14.94 15.90 1.60
CA THR A 221 14.96 14.66 0.82
C THR A 221 15.37 13.46 1.66
N VAL A 222 16.35 13.63 2.55
CA VAL A 222 16.77 12.57 3.47
C VAL A 222 15.68 12.24 4.49
N VAL A 223 15.05 13.27 5.07
CA VAL A 223 13.97 13.11 6.04
C VAL A 223 12.74 12.45 5.39
N ASP A 224 12.38 12.83 4.18
CA ASP A 224 11.23 12.26 3.47
C ASP A 224 11.50 10.84 2.99
N GLY A 225 12.72 10.55 2.54
CA GLY A 225 13.16 9.18 2.21
C GLY A 225 13.09 8.27 3.43
N LEU A 226 13.55 8.74 4.59
CA LEU A 226 13.45 8.01 5.86
C LEU A 226 11.99 7.75 6.26
N LYS A 227 11.15 8.79 6.25
CA LYS A 227 9.72 8.66 6.58
C LYS A 227 9.02 7.69 5.63
N GLN A 228 9.32 7.77 4.33
CA GLN A 228 8.74 6.86 3.34
C GLN A 228 9.20 5.43 3.58
N ALA A 229 10.48 5.18 3.87
CA ALA A 229 11.01 3.84 4.15
C ALA A 229 10.33 3.17 5.35
N PHE A 230 10.20 3.89 6.48
CA PHE A 230 9.53 3.38 7.67
C PHE A 230 8.02 3.13 7.45
N PHE A 231 7.35 4.03 6.74
CA PHE A 231 5.92 3.91 6.47
C PHE A 231 5.63 2.77 5.47
N SER A 232 6.43 2.64 4.42
CA SER A 232 6.32 1.58 3.40
C SER A 232 6.41 0.20 4.03
N LEU A 233 7.44 -0.03 4.85
CA LEU A 233 7.64 -1.32 5.51
C LEU A 233 6.78 -1.53 6.76
N SER A 234 5.87 -0.60 7.08
CA SER A 234 4.98 -0.65 8.24
C SER A 234 5.72 -0.89 9.57
N LEU A 235 6.89 -0.26 9.74
CA LEU A 235 7.74 -0.46 10.91
C LEU A 235 7.30 0.40 12.09
N GLY A 236 7.45 -0.13 13.30
CA GLY A 236 7.16 0.57 14.56
C GLY A 236 5.69 0.53 14.97
N MET A 237 4.78 0.06 14.11
CA MET A 237 3.38 -0.15 14.50
C MET A 237 3.14 -1.52 15.13
N GLY A 238 4.05 -2.50 15.01
CA GLY A 238 3.91 -3.83 15.66
C GLY A 238 3.18 -4.89 14.82
N ALA A 239 2.91 -4.60 13.54
CA ALA A 239 2.36 -5.57 12.59
C ALA A 239 3.31 -6.77 12.39
N LEU A 240 4.60 -6.50 12.16
CA LEU A 240 5.61 -7.54 11.93
C LEU A 240 5.98 -8.31 13.20
N ILE A 241 5.81 -7.69 14.38
CA ILE A 241 5.86 -8.41 15.67
C ILE A 241 4.72 -9.43 15.72
N THR A 242 3.50 -9.00 15.39
CA THR A 242 2.34 -9.90 15.40
C THR A 242 2.49 -11.02 14.37
N TYR A 243 2.94 -10.74 13.15
CA TYR A 243 3.18 -11.78 12.14
C TYR A 243 4.33 -12.71 12.52
N GLY A 244 5.40 -12.17 13.09
CA GLY A 244 6.54 -12.96 13.58
C GLY A 244 6.14 -13.97 14.65
N SER A 245 5.09 -13.69 15.44
CA SER A 245 4.60 -14.63 16.46
C SER A 245 4.04 -15.95 15.92
N TYR A 246 3.65 -15.97 14.64
CA TYR A 246 3.15 -17.16 13.92
C TYR A 246 4.23 -17.84 13.06
N LEU A 247 5.47 -17.33 13.09
CA LEU A 247 6.59 -17.89 12.34
C LEU A 247 7.27 -19.00 13.13
N SER A 248 7.51 -20.14 12.47
CA SER A 248 8.23 -21.26 13.09
C SER A 248 9.67 -20.88 13.46
N LYS A 249 10.18 -21.48 14.55
CA LYS A 249 11.57 -21.31 15.01
C LYS A 249 12.61 -21.82 14.00
N LYS A 250 12.21 -22.72 13.10
CA LYS A 250 13.09 -23.28 12.06
C LYS A 250 13.34 -22.32 10.90
N GLU A 251 12.51 -21.29 10.76
CA GLU A 251 12.56 -20.37 9.64
C GLU A 251 13.64 -19.29 9.81
N ASN A 252 14.27 -18.92 8.70
CA ASN A 252 15.28 -17.88 8.69
C ASN A 252 14.63 -16.48 8.63
N ILE A 253 14.73 -15.71 9.72
CA ILE A 253 14.18 -14.34 9.81
C ILE A 253 14.91 -13.39 8.86
N THR A 254 16.25 -13.39 8.87
CA THR A 254 17.05 -12.38 8.14
C THR A 254 16.81 -12.47 6.65
N SER A 255 16.75 -13.69 6.11
CA SER A 255 16.45 -13.95 4.71
C SER A 255 14.98 -13.65 4.39
N SER A 256 14.04 -13.92 5.31
CA SER A 256 12.63 -13.57 5.08
C SER A 256 12.40 -12.06 5.07
N ALA A 257 13.00 -11.33 6.02
CA ALA A 257 12.99 -9.88 6.07
C ALA A 257 13.58 -9.26 4.79
N ALA A 258 14.67 -9.82 4.26
CA ALA A 258 15.29 -9.32 3.04
C ALA A 258 14.34 -9.45 1.84
N VAL A 259 13.66 -10.61 1.69
CA VAL A 259 12.70 -10.81 0.61
C VAL A 259 11.49 -9.88 0.76
N ILE A 260 10.99 -9.66 1.98
CA ILE A 260 9.89 -8.71 2.24
C ILE A 260 10.31 -7.29 1.85
N SER A 261 11.48 -6.83 2.30
CA SER A 261 11.99 -5.50 1.95
C SER A 261 12.21 -5.32 0.44
N ILE A 262 12.76 -6.34 -0.24
CA ILE A 262 12.93 -6.32 -1.69
C ILE A 262 11.57 -6.23 -2.38
N ALA A 263 10.60 -7.05 -1.98
CA ALA A 263 9.26 -7.06 -2.59
C ALA A 263 8.53 -5.72 -2.42
N ASP A 264 8.62 -5.09 -1.24
CA ASP A 264 8.07 -3.75 -1.00
C ASP A 264 8.74 -2.70 -1.90
N THR A 265 10.07 -2.70 -1.88
CA THR A 265 10.90 -1.74 -2.61
C THR A 265 10.71 -1.87 -4.11
N SER A 266 10.59 -3.09 -4.65
CA SER A 266 10.38 -3.29 -6.09
C SER A 266 9.03 -2.76 -6.54
N VAL A 267 7.98 -2.86 -5.72
CA VAL A 267 6.68 -2.23 -6.08
C VAL A 267 6.80 -0.71 -6.07
N ALA A 268 7.49 -0.11 -5.10
CA ALA A 268 7.75 1.33 -5.09
C ALA A 268 8.55 1.77 -6.33
N PHE A 269 9.61 1.03 -6.66
CA PHE A 269 10.44 1.29 -7.84
C PHE A 269 9.65 1.17 -9.15
N PHE A 270 8.89 0.09 -9.31
CA PHE A 270 8.01 -0.12 -10.47
C PHE A 270 6.92 0.94 -10.56
N SER A 271 6.38 1.40 -9.43
CA SER A 271 5.40 2.49 -9.43
C SER A 271 6.03 3.81 -9.91
N GLY A 272 7.28 4.10 -9.56
CA GLY A 272 8.03 5.22 -10.15
C GLY A 272 8.20 5.08 -11.66
N LEU A 273 8.67 3.91 -12.13
CA LEU A 273 8.80 3.61 -13.56
C LEU A 273 7.47 3.61 -14.32
N MET A 274 6.36 3.38 -13.64
CA MET A 274 5.03 3.50 -14.20
C MET A 274 4.62 4.97 -14.31
N VAL A 275 4.69 5.71 -13.21
CA VAL A 275 4.14 7.07 -13.09
C VAL A 275 4.93 8.10 -13.87
N PHE A 276 6.27 8.13 -13.77
CA PHE A 276 7.05 9.22 -14.38
C PHE A 276 6.96 9.29 -15.91
N PRO A 277 7.04 8.17 -16.66
CA PRO A 277 6.82 8.18 -18.10
C PRO A 277 5.41 8.64 -18.48
N LEU A 278 4.40 8.19 -17.72
CA LEU A 278 3.00 8.57 -17.92
C LEU A 278 2.76 10.07 -17.72
N VAL A 279 3.30 10.64 -16.64
CA VAL A 279 3.22 12.07 -16.35
C VAL A 279 3.90 12.88 -17.45
N HIS A 280 5.10 12.50 -17.90
CA HIS A 280 5.80 13.23 -18.96
C HIS A 280 5.14 13.12 -20.33
N PHE A 281 4.47 11.99 -20.62
CA PHE A 281 3.62 11.87 -21.79
C PHE A 281 2.43 12.83 -21.72
N LEU A 282 1.73 12.87 -20.58
CA LEU A 282 0.58 13.76 -20.41
C LEU A 282 0.99 15.23 -20.49
N ALA A 283 2.14 15.59 -19.92
CA ALA A 283 2.68 16.96 -19.97
C ALA A 283 2.97 17.38 -21.41
N PHE A 284 3.56 16.47 -22.19
CA PHE A 284 3.81 16.66 -23.62
C PHE A 284 2.51 16.84 -24.41
N LYS A 285 1.48 16.04 -24.13
CA LYS A 285 0.17 16.14 -24.79
C LYS A 285 -0.56 17.45 -24.49
N LEU A 286 -0.46 17.92 -23.25
CA LEU A 286 -1.11 19.14 -22.78
C LEU A 286 -0.29 20.41 -23.01
N ASN A 287 0.95 20.29 -23.51
CA ASN A 287 1.91 21.40 -23.66
C ASN A 287 2.18 22.18 -22.36
N ILE A 288 2.32 21.47 -21.25
CA ILE A 288 2.64 22.03 -19.92
C ILE A 288 3.92 21.39 -19.36
N ASN A 289 4.50 21.96 -18.29
CA ASN A 289 5.62 21.32 -17.63
C ASN A 289 5.16 20.07 -16.83
N PRO A 290 5.98 19.01 -16.75
CA PRO A 290 5.67 17.83 -15.94
C PRO A 290 5.40 18.12 -14.46
N THR A 291 6.01 19.19 -13.92
CA THR A 291 5.81 19.66 -12.54
C THR A 291 4.44 20.29 -12.31
N GLU A 292 3.71 20.65 -13.37
CA GLU A 292 2.37 21.24 -13.29
C GLU A 292 1.25 20.19 -13.26
N ILE A 293 1.57 18.95 -13.65
CA ILE A 293 0.64 17.83 -13.48
C ILE A 293 0.58 17.52 -12.00
N GLY A 294 -0.62 17.63 -11.40
CA GLY A 294 -0.87 17.44 -9.97
C GLY A 294 -0.39 16.09 -9.44
N THR A 295 0.90 15.99 -9.13
CA THR A 295 1.58 14.80 -8.61
C THR A 295 1.33 14.61 -7.12
N SER A 296 0.62 15.53 -6.45
CA SER A 296 0.50 15.58 -4.99
C SER A 296 -0.54 14.61 -4.42
N GLY A 297 -0.10 13.39 -4.11
CA GLY A 297 -0.86 12.44 -3.28
C GLY A 297 -1.99 11.73 -4.03
N PRO A 298 -3.19 11.56 -3.44
CA PRO A 298 -4.28 10.78 -4.05
C PRO A 298 -4.67 11.19 -5.49
N PRO A 299 -4.73 12.48 -5.88
CA PRO A 299 -5.02 12.89 -7.25
C PRO A 299 -4.16 12.24 -8.33
N LEU A 300 -2.92 11.86 -8.04
CA LEU A 300 -2.06 11.14 -8.99
C LEU A 300 -2.72 9.84 -9.49
N ILE A 301 -3.41 9.12 -8.61
CA ILE A 301 -4.06 7.85 -8.95
C ILE A 301 -5.51 8.06 -9.37
N PHE A 302 -6.20 9.02 -8.78
CA PHE A 302 -7.64 9.19 -9.02
C PHE A 302 -7.98 10.23 -10.09
N VAL A 303 -7.01 11.00 -10.58
CA VAL A 303 -7.23 11.99 -11.65
C VAL A 303 -6.32 11.65 -12.83
N VAL A 304 -5.00 11.61 -12.59
CA VAL A 304 -4.01 11.47 -13.66
C VAL A 304 -4.10 10.10 -14.33
N LEU A 305 -4.16 8.99 -13.57
CA LEU A 305 -4.27 7.66 -14.15
C LEU A 305 -5.58 7.43 -14.95
N PRO A 306 -6.78 7.80 -14.48
CA PRO A 306 -8.00 7.74 -15.28
C PRO A 306 -7.92 8.54 -16.59
N GLN A 307 -7.29 9.72 -16.56
CA GLN A 307 -7.05 10.51 -17.77
C GLN A 307 -6.13 9.76 -18.76
N ILE A 308 -5.11 9.07 -18.25
CA ILE A 308 -4.25 8.22 -19.09
C ILE A 308 -5.04 7.03 -19.65
N PHE A 309 -5.86 6.37 -18.83
CA PHE A 309 -6.70 5.25 -19.30
C PHE A 309 -7.68 5.71 -20.39
N HIS A 310 -8.19 6.94 -20.33
CA HIS A 310 -8.96 7.54 -21.41
C HIS A 310 -8.16 7.62 -22.72
N GLU A 311 -6.91 8.09 -22.67
CA GLU A 311 -6.02 8.17 -23.84
C GLU A 311 -5.67 6.79 -24.44
N MET A 312 -5.70 5.71 -23.64
CA MET A 312 -5.51 4.33 -24.15
C MET A 312 -6.67 3.85 -25.04
N GLY A 313 -7.75 4.62 -25.13
CA GLY A 313 -8.96 4.29 -25.87
C GLY A 313 -9.98 3.51 -25.05
N PRO A 314 -11.22 3.38 -25.56
CA PRO A 314 -12.39 2.98 -24.77
C PRO A 314 -12.35 1.53 -24.28
N ILE A 315 -11.69 0.63 -25.01
CA ILE A 315 -11.64 -0.81 -24.65
C ILE A 315 -10.43 -1.08 -23.76
N LEU A 316 -9.24 -0.69 -24.21
CA LEU A 316 -7.99 -0.95 -23.50
C LEU A 316 -7.92 -0.19 -22.16
N GLY A 317 -8.36 1.07 -22.15
CA GLY A 317 -8.46 1.89 -20.96
C GLY A 317 -9.36 1.30 -19.88
N ARG A 318 -10.52 0.73 -20.28
CA ARG A 318 -11.43 0.06 -19.35
C ARG A 318 -10.84 -1.21 -18.78
N ILE A 319 -10.20 -2.04 -19.61
CA ILE A 319 -9.58 -3.29 -19.15
C ILE A 319 -8.43 -3.00 -18.18
N ILE A 320 -7.50 -2.12 -18.57
CA ILE A 320 -6.32 -1.81 -17.76
C ILE A 320 -6.72 -1.03 -16.51
N GLY A 321 -7.49 0.05 -16.64
CA GLY A 321 -7.94 0.85 -15.51
C GLY A 321 -8.85 0.07 -14.56
N GLY A 322 -9.77 -0.74 -15.10
CA GLY A 322 -10.61 -1.65 -14.32
C GLY A 322 -9.80 -2.73 -13.59
N SER A 323 -8.68 -3.19 -14.13
CA SER A 323 -7.81 -4.16 -13.43
C SER A 323 -6.92 -3.52 -12.35
N PHE A 324 -6.53 -2.26 -12.53
CA PHE A 324 -5.57 -1.56 -11.66
C PHE A 324 -6.10 -1.34 -10.23
N PHE A 325 -7.30 -0.78 -10.09
CA PHE A 325 -7.85 -0.41 -8.79
C PHE A 325 -8.14 -1.61 -7.88
N PRO A 326 -8.74 -2.72 -8.34
CA PRO A 326 -8.86 -3.96 -7.56
C PRO A 326 -7.52 -4.48 -7.04
N ALA A 327 -6.49 -4.51 -7.89
CA ALA A 327 -5.18 -5.01 -7.49
C ALA A 327 -4.54 -4.15 -6.38
N GLY A 328 -4.70 -2.83 -6.43
CA GLY A 328 -4.22 -1.91 -5.39
C GLY A 328 -5.06 -1.95 -4.09
N VAL A 329 -6.38 -2.08 -4.20
CA VAL A 329 -7.31 -2.09 -3.04
C VAL A 329 -7.25 -3.39 -2.27
N PHE A 330 -7.31 -4.50 -3.00
CA PHE A 330 -7.38 -5.80 -2.39
C PHE A 330 -6.03 -6.28 -1.87
N CYS A 331 -4.92 -5.64 -2.26
CA CYS A 331 -3.64 -5.82 -1.58
C CYS A 331 -3.58 -5.11 -0.21
N CYS A 332 -4.62 -4.37 0.22
CA CYS A 332 -4.61 -3.64 1.50
C CYS A 332 -5.57 -4.05 2.65
N PRO A 333 -6.15 -5.26 2.73
CA PRO A 333 -6.91 -5.69 3.91
C PRO A 333 -6.03 -5.91 5.17
N TYR A 334 -4.71 -5.77 5.09
CA TYR A 334 -3.78 -6.40 6.03
C TYR A 334 -3.47 -5.63 7.32
N ILE A 335 -3.82 -4.33 7.38
CA ILE A 335 -3.83 -3.56 8.64
C ILE A 335 -4.86 -4.11 9.63
N ASN A 336 -5.91 -4.79 9.15
CA ASN A 336 -6.98 -5.30 10.02
C ASN A 336 -6.56 -6.52 10.87
N HIS A 337 -5.63 -7.37 10.44
CA HIS A 337 -5.19 -8.49 11.29
C HIS A 337 -4.39 -8.01 12.52
N PHE A 338 -3.64 -6.92 12.36
CA PHE A 338 -2.93 -6.28 13.45
C PHE A 338 -3.90 -5.72 14.52
N ILE A 339 -4.99 -5.09 14.07
CA ILE A 339 -6.02 -4.52 14.95
C ILE A 339 -6.85 -5.62 15.62
N VAL A 340 -7.25 -6.66 14.88
CA VAL A 340 -8.04 -7.77 15.41
C VAL A 340 -7.21 -8.61 16.40
N GLY A 341 -5.91 -8.81 16.13
CA GLY A 341 -4.98 -9.45 17.06
C GLY A 341 -4.77 -8.64 18.35
N GLY A 342 -4.59 -7.33 18.24
CA GLY A 342 -4.45 -6.41 19.37
C GLY A 342 -5.72 -6.27 20.23
N ALA A 343 -6.88 -6.10 19.59
CA ALA A 343 -8.18 -5.94 20.28
C ALA A 343 -8.63 -7.20 21.03
N ARG A 344 -8.32 -8.39 20.50
CA ARG A 344 -8.59 -9.67 21.19
C ARG A 344 -7.67 -9.90 22.40
N CYS A 345 -6.46 -9.34 22.39
CA CYS A 345 -5.56 -9.40 23.54
C CYS A 345 -5.95 -8.41 24.64
N LEU A 346 -6.40 -7.20 24.28
CA LEU A 346 -6.90 -6.18 25.21
C LEU A 346 -8.20 -6.57 25.92
N SER A 347 -9.03 -7.41 25.28
CA SER A 347 -10.27 -7.95 25.87
C SER A 347 -10.05 -9.16 26.80
N GLY A 348 -8.80 -9.47 27.17
CA GLY A 348 -8.48 -10.58 28.09
C GLY A 348 -8.66 -11.99 27.47
N ARG A 349 -9.04 -12.09 26.20
CA ARG A 349 -9.12 -13.35 25.44
C ARG A 349 -7.78 -13.79 24.86
N SER A 350 -6.66 -13.37 25.45
CA SER A 350 -5.34 -13.84 25.05
C SER A 350 -5.12 -15.35 25.29
N LYS A 351 -6.00 -15.98 26.09
CA LYS A 351 -6.03 -17.41 26.39
C LYS A 351 -6.86 -18.26 25.41
N GLU A 352 -7.60 -17.65 24.49
CA GLU A 352 -8.37 -18.33 23.43
C GLU A 352 -7.64 -18.32 22.09
N ILE A 353 -6.31 -18.35 22.13
CA ILE A 353 -5.52 -18.63 20.95
C ILE A 353 -4.76 -19.92 21.15
#